data_AF-A0A962D3R5-F1
#
_entry.id   AF-A0A962D3R5-F1
#
_cell.length_a   1.000
_cell.length_b   1.000
_cell.length_c   1.000
_cell.angle_alpha   90.00
_cell.angle_beta   90.00
_cell.angle_gamma   90.00
#
_symmetry.space_group_name_H-M   'P 1'
#
loop_
_entity.id
_entity.type
_entity.pdbx_description
1 polymer ?
#
loop_
_entity_poly.entity_id
_entity_poly.type
_entity_poly.pdbx_seq_one_letter_code
_entity_poly.pdbx_strand_id
1 'polypeptide(L)'
;KNANLVKAELRRRGINPTRVNQKRSNIFSKSGKPVTPREVAIFSRQLATMIQAGVPLVQSFDIIAGGQANPRFKELLTKIKADVEGGATLNEALGKFPVQFDELYVNLVRAGEGAGVLDTVLDTIATYKENIETLKGKIKKALIYPSVVIAVALLVSAILLIFVVPQFQNLFQSFGADLPAFTQMIVNASDFMIKWWWAVLAIVAGSIFGVIELKKRSPAFAHGMERMLLRLPVIGQIMHNSAIARFARTLAVTFRAGVPLVEALDTVAGATGSVIYGEAVKRVKEDVSVGHQLNLAMRQTGVFPNMVVQMTAIGEESGALDTMLLKIAEFYEQEVNNAVDALSSLLEPFIMVIIGVIVGGMVIGMYLPVFKLAAVM
;
A
#
# COMPACT_ATOMS: atom_id res chain seq x y z
N LYS A 1 -23.54 -35.26 7.13
CA LYS A 1 -24.34 -36.50 6.98
C LYS A 1 -23.72 -37.60 7.85
N ASN A 2 -24.53 -38.38 8.58
CA ASN A 2 -24.06 -39.52 9.36
C ASN A 2 -23.53 -40.62 8.42
N ALA A 3 -22.40 -41.26 8.76
CA ALA A 3 -21.69 -42.19 7.86
C ALA A 3 -22.57 -43.36 7.40
N ASN A 4 -23.51 -43.80 8.25
CA ASN A 4 -24.43 -44.89 7.95
C ASN A 4 -25.47 -44.52 6.88
N LEU A 5 -25.96 -43.27 6.88
CA LEU A 5 -26.90 -42.79 5.86
C LEU A 5 -26.23 -42.67 4.49
N VAL A 6 -24.97 -42.24 4.46
CA VAL A 6 -24.19 -42.15 3.21
C VAL A 6 -23.89 -43.53 2.65
N LYS A 7 -23.57 -44.52 3.49
CA LYS A 7 -23.42 -45.92 3.05
C LYS A 7 -24.71 -46.48 2.47
N ALA A 8 -25.86 -46.21 3.10
CA ALA A 8 -27.16 -46.65 2.60
C ALA A 8 -27.50 -46.01 1.24
N GLU A 9 -27.21 -44.72 1.07
CA GLU A 9 -27.45 -43.99 -0.18
C GLU A 9 -26.51 -44.42 -1.31
N LEU A 10 -25.24 -44.72 -1.01
CA LEU A 10 -24.29 -45.26 -1.99
C LEU A 10 -24.64 -46.68 -2.43
N ARG A 11 -25.11 -47.53 -1.50
CA ARG A 11 -25.61 -48.88 -1.82
C ARG A 11 -26.84 -48.83 -2.72
N ARG A 12 -27.77 -47.89 -2.49
CA ARG A 12 -28.91 -47.66 -3.40
C ARG A 12 -28.50 -47.25 -4.80
N ARG A 13 -27.30 -46.69 -4.98
CA ARG A 13 -26.70 -46.33 -6.28
C ARG A 13 -25.80 -47.43 -6.86
N GLY A 14 -25.83 -48.65 -6.30
CA GLY A 14 -25.04 -49.79 -6.78
C GLY A 14 -23.55 -49.75 -6.39
N ILE A 15 -23.14 -48.81 -5.53
CA ILE A 15 -21.75 -48.67 -5.08
C ILE A 15 -21.64 -49.31 -3.69
N ASN A 16 -20.71 -50.26 -3.52
CA ASN A 16 -20.42 -50.89 -2.23
C ASN A 16 -19.20 -50.21 -1.55
N PRO A 17 -19.40 -49.22 -0.67
CA PRO A 17 -18.28 -48.49 -0.08
C PRO A 17 -17.56 -49.31 0.99
N THR A 18 -16.29 -49.67 0.75
CA THR A 18 -15.42 -50.40 1.68
C THR A 18 -15.04 -49.56 2.91
N ARG A 19 -14.94 -48.23 2.76
CA ARG A 19 -14.64 -47.30 3.85
C ARG A 19 -15.35 -45.97 3.62
N VAL A 20 -16.15 -45.53 4.58
CA VAL A 20 -16.76 -44.18 4.59
C VAL A 20 -16.20 -43.46 5.80
N ASN A 21 -15.21 -42.61 5.55
CA ASN A 21 -14.69 -41.71 6.55
C ASN A 21 -15.42 -40.37 6.43
N GLN A 22 -15.80 -39.79 7.57
CA GLN A 22 -16.24 -38.41 7.60
C GLN A 22 -15.07 -37.56 7.08
N LYS A 23 -15.30 -36.76 6.03
CA LYS A 23 -14.30 -35.80 5.55
C LYS A 23 -14.02 -34.87 6.73
N ARG A 24 -12.89 -35.05 7.40
CA ARG A 24 -12.42 -34.13 8.45
C ARG A 24 -12.40 -32.76 7.79
N SER A 25 -13.23 -31.84 8.27
CA SER A 25 -13.17 -30.48 7.76
C SER A 25 -11.78 -29.97 8.10
N ASN A 26 -10.94 -29.76 7.09
CA ASN A 26 -9.71 -29.01 7.29
C ASN A 26 -10.15 -27.65 7.81
N ILE A 27 -9.96 -27.42 9.12
CA ILE A 27 -10.23 -26.15 9.78
C ILE A 27 -9.47 -25.01 9.05
N PHE A 28 -8.35 -25.35 8.41
CA PHE A 28 -7.56 -24.46 7.56
C PHE A 28 -8.09 -24.22 6.14
N SER A 29 -8.99 -25.06 5.59
CA SER A 29 -9.49 -24.85 4.21
C SER A 29 -10.74 -23.97 4.13
N LYS A 30 -11.42 -23.70 5.27
CA LYS A 30 -12.54 -22.76 5.33
C LYS A 30 -12.11 -21.32 5.56
N SER A 31 -10.88 -21.10 6.04
CA SER A 31 -10.31 -19.76 6.10
C SER A 31 -9.79 -19.39 4.71
N GLY A 32 -10.63 -18.72 3.93
CA GLY A 32 -10.20 -18.02 2.71
C GLY A 32 -9.02 -17.07 2.98
N LYS A 33 -8.42 -16.52 1.92
CA LYS A 33 -7.34 -15.53 2.08
C LYS A 33 -7.89 -14.28 2.77
N PRO A 34 -7.07 -13.55 3.55
CA PRO A 34 -7.46 -12.23 4.07
C PRO A 34 -7.99 -11.34 2.94
N VAL A 35 -9.05 -10.58 3.23
CA VAL A 35 -9.65 -9.66 2.26
C VAL A 35 -8.61 -8.61 1.88
N THR A 36 -8.38 -8.46 0.59
CA THR A 36 -7.39 -7.54 0.04
C THR A 36 -8.02 -6.19 -0.27
N PRO A 37 -7.26 -5.08 -0.19
CA PRO A 37 -7.74 -3.74 -0.60
C PRO A 37 -8.28 -3.69 -2.04
N ARG A 38 -7.71 -4.49 -2.94
CA ARG A 38 -8.19 -4.63 -4.33
C ARG A 38 -9.58 -5.27 -4.43
N GLU A 39 -9.88 -6.27 -3.62
CA GLU A 39 -11.23 -6.87 -3.56
C GLU A 39 -12.25 -5.83 -3.09
N VAL A 40 -11.89 -5.00 -2.11
CA VAL A 40 -12.74 -3.88 -1.63
C VAL A 40 -12.95 -2.85 -2.74
N ALA A 41 -11.90 -2.45 -3.47
CA ALA A 41 -12.03 -1.49 -4.58
C ALA A 41 -12.98 -2.00 -5.68
N ILE A 42 -12.84 -3.27 -6.09
CA ILE A 42 -13.70 -3.89 -7.10
C ILE A 42 -15.15 -3.97 -6.58
N PHE A 43 -15.35 -4.37 -5.33
CA PHE A 43 -16.66 -4.37 -4.70
C PHE A 43 -17.30 -2.98 -4.70
N SER A 44 -16.56 -1.94 -4.31
CA SER A 44 -17.07 -0.56 -4.29
C SER A 44 -17.52 -0.11 -5.68
N ARG A 45 -16.74 -0.43 -6.73
CA ARG A 45 -17.13 -0.14 -8.13
C ARG A 45 -18.37 -0.90 -8.54
N GLN A 46 -18.42 -2.20 -8.28
CA GLN A 46 -19.59 -3.04 -8.61
C GLN A 46 -20.84 -2.55 -7.89
N LEU A 47 -20.73 -2.20 -6.60
CA LEU A 47 -21.84 -1.67 -5.83
C LEU A 47 -22.31 -0.33 -6.40
N ALA A 48 -21.39 0.60 -6.68
CA ALA A 48 -21.73 1.89 -7.30
C ALA A 48 -22.49 1.72 -8.61
N THR A 49 -21.99 0.87 -9.51
CA THR A 49 -22.63 0.60 -10.81
C THR A 49 -24.03 -0.01 -10.66
N MET A 50 -24.21 -0.93 -9.71
CA MET A 50 -25.50 -1.56 -9.47
C MET A 50 -26.53 -0.57 -8.90
N ILE A 51 -26.12 0.27 -7.95
CA ILE A 51 -26.97 1.31 -7.36
C ILE A 51 -27.33 2.38 -8.40
N GLN A 52 -26.37 2.83 -9.23
CA GLN A 52 -26.65 3.74 -10.35
C GLN A 52 -27.62 3.14 -11.38
N ALA A 53 -27.56 1.83 -11.60
CA ALA A 53 -28.52 1.11 -12.45
C ALA A 53 -29.89 0.91 -11.79
N GLY A 54 -30.10 1.43 -10.58
CA GLY A 54 -31.37 1.32 -9.84
C GLY A 54 -31.61 -0.06 -9.21
N VAL A 55 -30.59 -0.92 -9.14
CA VAL A 55 -30.73 -2.23 -8.48
C VAL A 55 -30.81 -2.04 -6.97
N PRO A 56 -31.80 -2.62 -6.27
CA PRO A 56 -31.89 -2.55 -4.82
C PRO A 56 -30.59 -2.97 -4.11
N LEU A 57 -30.27 -2.29 -3.00
CA LEU A 57 -29.03 -2.49 -2.26
C LEU A 57 -28.80 -3.96 -1.87
N VAL A 58 -29.81 -4.58 -1.25
CA VAL A 58 -29.78 -5.99 -0.81
C VAL A 58 -29.53 -6.95 -1.99
N GLN A 59 -30.18 -6.71 -3.14
CA GLN A 59 -30.00 -7.52 -4.34
C GLN A 59 -28.60 -7.34 -4.93
N SER A 60 -28.06 -6.12 -4.90
CA SER A 60 -26.69 -5.82 -5.32
C SER A 60 -25.67 -6.63 -4.50
N PHE A 61 -25.85 -6.69 -3.17
CA PHE A 61 -25.02 -7.51 -2.29
C PHE A 61 -25.11 -9.00 -2.63
N ASP A 62 -26.30 -9.54 -2.90
CA ASP A 62 -26.47 -10.95 -3.29
C ASP A 62 -25.71 -11.29 -4.58
N ILE A 63 -25.84 -10.45 -5.60
CA ILE A 63 -25.17 -10.63 -6.90
C ILE A 63 -23.65 -10.59 -6.72
N ILE A 64 -23.15 -9.57 -6.02
CA ILE A 64 -21.71 -9.39 -5.82
C ILE A 64 -21.12 -10.51 -4.94
N ALA A 65 -21.79 -10.89 -3.85
CA ALA A 65 -21.37 -11.99 -2.98
C ALA A 65 -21.43 -13.35 -3.71
N GLY A 66 -22.39 -13.54 -4.62
CA GLY A 66 -22.48 -14.71 -5.49
C GLY A 66 -21.25 -14.90 -6.37
N GLY A 67 -20.69 -13.80 -6.89
CA GLY A 67 -19.52 -13.78 -7.78
C GLY A 67 -18.15 -13.80 -7.09
N GLN A 68 -18.08 -13.72 -5.75
CA GLN A 68 -16.79 -13.68 -5.05
C GLN A 68 -16.09 -15.04 -5.02
N ALA A 69 -14.84 -15.07 -5.51
CA ALA A 69 -13.97 -16.24 -5.43
C ALA A 69 -13.43 -16.49 -4.02
N ASN A 70 -13.27 -15.44 -3.20
CA ASN A 70 -12.75 -15.53 -1.84
C ASN A 70 -13.88 -15.81 -0.83
N PRO A 71 -13.89 -16.99 -0.16
CA PRO A 71 -14.96 -17.33 0.78
C PRO A 71 -15.06 -16.38 1.97
N ARG A 72 -13.94 -15.82 2.45
CA ARG A 72 -13.96 -14.85 3.56
C ARG A 72 -14.63 -13.55 3.16
N PHE A 73 -14.37 -13.09 1.93
CA PHE A 73 -15.00 -11.87 1.44
C PHE A 73 -16.48 -12.08 1.17
N LYS A 74 -16.85 -13.23 0.59
CA LYS A 74 -18.25 -13.64 0.45
C LYS A 74 -18.99 -13.64 1.79
N GLU A 75 -18.43 -14.27 2.82
CA GLU A 75 -19.05 -14.31 4.15
C GLU A 75 -19.20 -12.91 4.77
N LEU A 76 -18.19 -12.05 4.60
CA LEU A 76 -18.24 -10.65 5.04
C LEU A 76 -19.39 -9.90 4.34
N LEU A 77 -19.52 -10.02 3.02
CA LEU A 77 -20.60 -9.38 2.26
C LEU A 77 -21.98 -9.92 2.65
N THR A 78 -22.10 -11.23 2.90
CA THR A 78 -23.35 -11.83 3.38
C THR A 78 -23.74 -11.34 4.78
N LYS A 79 -22.77 -11.09 5.66
CA LYS A 79 -23.03 -10.50 6.99
C LYS A 79 -23.53 -9.06 6.88
N ILE A 80 -22.87 -8.23 6.07
CA ILE A 80 -23.29 -6.85 5.82
C ILE A 80 -24.70 -6.84 5.23
N LYS A 81 -24.96 -7.70 4.24
CA LYS A 81 -26.29 -7.87 3.66
C LYS A 81 -27.34 -8.21 4.72
N ALA A 82 -27.07 -9.18 5.59
CA ALA A 82 -28.00 -9.61 6.64
C ALA A 82 -28.29 -8.47 7.64
N ASP A 83 -27.30 -7.64 7.95
CA ASP A 83 -27.50 -6.46 8.80
C ASP A 83 -28.42 -5.42 8.13
N VAL A 84 -28.21 -5.16 6.85
CA VAL A 84 -29.05 -4.23 6.06
C VAL A 84 -30.47 -4.79 5.86
N GLU A 85 -30.62 -6.09 5.59
CA GLU A 85 -31.92 -6.78 5.56
C GLU A 85 -32.63 -6.71 6.93
N GLY A 86 -31.85 -6.70 8.01
CA GLY A 86 -32.33 -6.52 9.38
C GLY A 86 -32.72 -5.08 9.75
N GLY A 87 -32.57 -4.13 8.82
CA GLY A 87 -32.96 -2.73 8.98
C GLY A 87 -31.85 -1.78 9.44
N ALA A 88 -30.59 -2.24 9.54
CA ALA A 88 -29.46 -1.35 9.77
C ALA A 88 -29.16 -0.50 8.53
N THR A 89 -28.68 0.73 8.74
CA THR A 89 -28.15 1.55 7.63
C THR A 89 -26.89 0.93 7.03
N LEU A 90 -26.57 1.24 5.77
CA LEU A 90 -25.38 0.72 5.13
C LEU A 90 -24.11 1.18 5.87
N ASN A 91 -24.08 2.43 6.35
CA ASN A 91 -22.94 2.93 7.11
C ASN A 91 -22.75 2.16 8.44
N GLU A 92 -23.81 1.80 9.15
CA GLU A 92 -23.73 1.01 10.39
C GLU A 92 -23.22 -0.40 10.11
N ALA A 93 -23.74 -1.04 9.07
CA ALA A 93 -23.33 -2.39 8.67
C ALA A 93 -21.85 -2.44 8.23
N LEU A 94 -21.41 -1.47 7.44
CA LEU A 94 -20.00 -1.33 7.03
C LEU A 94 -19.07 -1.00 8.21
N GLY A 95 -19.54 -0.17 9.15
CA GLY A 95 -18.79 0.25 10.32
C GLY A 95 -18.37 -0.89 11.26
N LYS A 96 -19.05 -2.04 11.21
CA LYS A 96 -18.66 -3.26 11.93
C LYS A 96 -17.35 -3.89 11.40
N PHE A 97 -16.86 -3.46 10.23
CA PHE A 97 -15.68 -4.02 9.56
C PHE A 97 -14.60 -2.94 9.28
N PRO A 98 -14.03 -2.31 10.32
CA PRO A 98 -13.12 -1.15 10.19
C PRO A 98 -11.78 -1.46 9.50
N VAL A 99 -11.42 -2.74 9.39
CA VAL A 99 -10.19 -3.17 8.70
C VAL A 99 -10.36 -3.11 7.18
N GLN A 100 -11.58 -3.33 6.68
CA GLN A 100 -11.89 -3.34 5.25
C GLN A 100 -12.49 -2.00 4.79
N PHE A 101 -13.33 -1.40 5.62
CA PHE A 101 -13.96 -0.09 5.38
C PHE A 101 -13.44 0.88 6.42
N ASP A 102 -12.56 1.78 5.99
CA ASP A 102 -12.01 2.83 6.83
C ASP A 102 -13.09 3.85 7.22
N GLU A 103 -12.79 4.64 8.25
CA GLU A 103 -13.70 5.66 8.79
C GLU A 103 -14.20 6.63 7.72
N LEU A 104 -13.32 7.00 6.79
CA LEU A 104 -13.68 7.80 5.62
C LEU A 104 -14.78 7.15 4.77
N TYR A 105 -14.65 5.86 4.46
CA TYR A 105 -15.65 5.13 3.68
C TYR A 105 -17.01 5.18 4.39
N VAL A 106 -17.01 4.87 5.69
CA VAL A 106 -18.22 4.79 6.50
C VAL A 106 -18.90 6.15 6.61
N ASN A 107 -18.13 7.22 6.85
CA ASN A 107 -18.66 8.58 6.97
C ASN A 107 -19.20 9.10 5.64
N LEU A 108 -18.52 8.82 4.52
CA LEU A 108 -19.03 9.18 3.19
C LEU A 108 -20.36 8.47 2.91
N VAL A 109 -20.44 7.16 3.17
CA VAL A 109 -21.71 6.42 3.00
C VAL A 109 -22.81 6.98 3.88
N ARG A 110 -22.53 7.31 5.15
CA ARG A 110 -23.50 7.94 6.07
C ARG A 110 -24.05 9.24 5.49
N ALA A 111 -23.17 10.10 5.00
CA ALA A 111 -23.55 11.35 4.34
C ALA A 111 -24.41 11.11 3.09
N GLY A 112 -24.03 10.15 2.25
CA GLY A 112 -24.78 9.79 1.05
C GLY A 112 -26.15 9.22 1.34
N GLU A 113 -26.27 8.37 2.36
CA GLU A 113 -27.56 7.84 2.83
C GLU A 113 -28.44 8.95 3.41
N GLY A 114 -27.88 9.83 4.24
CA GLY A 114 -28.62 10.94 4.85
C GLY A 114 -29.11 11.99 3.85
N ALA A 115 -28.32 12.25 2.80
CA ALA A 115 -28.65 13.22 1.75
C ALA A 115 -29.38 12.60 0.54
N GLY A 116 -29.59 11.28 0.52
CA GLY A 116 -30.27 10.58 -0.59
C GLY A 116 -29.47 10.53 -1.90
N VAL A 117 -28.14 10.71 -1.85
CA VAL A 117 -27.22 10.75 -3.01
C VAL A 117 -26.20 9.61 -2.95
N LEU A 118 -26.64 8.45 -2.46
CA LEU A 118 -25.80 7.28 -2.23
C LEU A 118 -25.13 6.78 -3.52
N ASP A 119 -25.81 6.88 -4.65
CA ASP A 119 -25.29 6.54 -5.99
C ASP A 119 -24.03 7.34 -6.35
N THR A 120 -24.08 8.66 -6.13
CA THR A 120 -22.99 9.59 -6.42
C THR A 120 -21.83 9.39 -5.46
N VAL A 121 -22.13 9.16 -4.18
CA VAL A 121 -21.11 8.93 -3.15
C VAL A 121 -20.39 7.61 -3.39
N LEU A 122 -21.12 6.52 -3.67
CA LEU A 122 -20.52 5.21 -3.93
C LEU A 122 -19.62 5.23 -5.17
N ASP A 123 -20.04 5.92 -6.25
CA ASP A 123 -19.20 6.10 -7.44
C ASP A 123 -17.89 6.81 -7.11
N THR A 124 -17.98 7.79 -6.23
CA THR A 124 -16.81 8.56 -5.84
C THR A 124 -15.86 7.77 -4.94
N ILE A 125 -16.40 7.01 -3.99
CA ILE A 125 -15.64 6.07 -3.17
C ILE A 125 -14.95 5.03 -4.05
N ALA A 126 -15.67 4.48 -5.03
CA ALA A 126 -15.13 3.49 -5.96
C ALA A 126 -13.94 4.06 -6.75
N THR A 127 -14.11 5.24 -7.35
CA THR A 127 -13.05 5.94 -8.10
C THR A 127 -11.83 6.20 -7.21
N TYR A 128 -12.04 6.65 -5.98
CA TYR A 128 -10.96 6.86 -5.02
C TYR A 128 -10.20 5.57 -4.70
N LYS A 129 -10.90 4.46 -4.40
CA LYS A 129 -10.25 3.17 -4.09
C LYS A 129 -9.53 2.59 -5.32
N GLU A 130 -10.07 2.74 -6.52
CA GLU A 130 -9.42 2.34 -7.78
C GLU A 130 -8.13 3.12 -8.04
N ASN A 131 -8.14 4.43 -7.84
CA ASN A 131 -6.96 5.28 -7.99
C ASN A 131 -5.85 4.88 -7.01
N ILE A 132 -6.20 4.60 -5.75
CA ILE A 132 -5.24 4.12 -4.73
C ILE A 132 -4.63 2.78 -5.14
N GLU A 133 -5.45 1.81 -5.55
CA GLU A 133 -4.93 0.49 -5.92
C GLU A 133 -4.13 0.53 -7.22
N THR A 134 -4.48 1.41 -8.15
CA THR A 134 -3.70 1.67 -9.36
C THR A 134 -2.34 2.28 -9.01
N LEU A 135 -2.31 3.28 -8.13
CA LEU A 135 -1.07 3.92 -7.67
C LEU A 135 -0.17 2.92 -6.94
N LYS A 136 -0.71 2.13 -5.99
CA LYS A 136 0.04 1.04 -5.34
C LYS A 136 0.56 0.02 -6.35
N GLY A 137 -0.26 -0.31 -7.35
CA GLY A 137 0.11 -1.21 -8.44
C GLY A 137 1.30 -0.67 -9.24
N LYS A 138 1.29 0.62 -9.59
CA LYS A 138 2.42 1.29 -10.26
C LYS A 138 3.67 1.26 -9.40
N ILE A 139 3.59 1.66 -8.13
CA ILE A 139 4.73 1.65 -7.19
C ILE A 139 5.30 0.24 -7.07
N LYS A 140 4.45 -0.78 -6.89
CA LYS A 140 4.89 -2.17 -6.80
C LYS A 140 5.60 -2.61 -8.08
N LYS A 141 5.06 -2.27 -9.26
CA LYS A 141 5.68 -2.58 -10.55
C LYS A 141 7.03 -1.88 -10.73
N ALA A 142 7.13 -0.61 -10.36
CA ALA A 142 8.37 0.16 -10.42
C ALA A 142 9.48 -0.45 -9.53
N LEU A 143 9.12 -1.02 -8.38
CA LEU A 143 10.06 -1.67 -7.47
C LEU A 143 10.48 -3.09 -7.87
N ILE A 144 9.73 -3.77 -8.74
CA ILE A 144 10.07 -5.13 -9.17
C ILE A 144 11.39 -5.15 -9.94
N TYR A 145 11.59 -4.23 -10.89
CA TYR A 145 12.82 -4.19 -11.70
C TYR A 145 14.08 -4.02 -10.84
N PRO A 146 14.18 -2.99 -9.96
CA PRO A 146 15.28 -2.88 -9.00
C PRO A 146 15.51 -4.13 -8.16
N SER A 147 14.44 -4.72 -7.63
CA SER A 147 14.53 -5.88 -6.76
C SER A 147 15.10 -7.09 -7.48
N VAL A 148 14.66 -7.35 -8.71
CA VAL A 148 15.15 -8.47 -9.53
C VAL A 148 16.61 -8.26 -9.91
N VAL A 149 16.99 -7.06 -10.36
CA VAL A 149 18.37 -6.77 -10.76
C VAL A 149 19.33 -6.90 -9.57
N ILE A 150 18.97 -6.34 -8.41
CA ILE A 150 19.77 -6.47 -7.19
C ILE A 150 19.85 -7.93 -6.75
N ALA A 151 18.75 -8.69 -6.81
CA ALA A 151 18.77 -10.11 -6.47
C ALA A 151 19.70 -10.93 -7.38
N VAL A 152 19.68 -10.66 -8.69
CA VAL A 152 20.58 -11.31 -9.65
C VAL A 152 22.03 -10.90 -9.39
N ALA A 153 22.30 -9.60 -9.16
CA ALA A 153 23.63 -9.12 -8.84
C ALA A 153 24.19 -9.78 -7.56
N LEU A 154 23.37 -9.88 -6.50
CA LEU A 154 23.74 -10.57 -5.26
C LEU A 154 23.94 -12.08 -5.46
N LEU A 155 23.12 -12.72 -6.29
CA LEU A 155 23.26 -14.14 -6.62
C LEU A 155 24.59 -14.42 -7.35
N VAL A 156 24.89 -13.66 -8.40
CA VAL A 156 26.14 -13.77 -9.16
C VAL A 156 27.33 -13.50 -8.23
N SER A 157 27.23 -12.45 -7.42
CA SER A 157 28.22 -12.11 -6.40
C SER A 157 28.47 -13.27 -5.44
N ALA A 158 27.41 -13.87 -4.90
CA ALA A 158 27.53 -15.01 -3.99
C ALA A 158 28.20 -16.23 -4.66
N ILE A 159 27.86 -16.53 -5.92
CA ILE A 159 28.48 -17.64 -6.67
C ILE A 159 29.99 -17.41 -6.83
N LEU A 160 30.40 -16.20 -7.23
CA LEU A 160 31.82 -15.88 -7.39
C LEU A 160 32.58 -16.00 -6.05
N LEU A 161 31.99 -15.48 -4.98
CA LEU A 161 32.60 -15.51 -3.65
C LEU A 161 32.68 -16.91 -3.04
N ILE A 162 31.69 -17.77 -3.27
CA ILE A 162 31.65 -19.13 -2.71
C ILE A 162 32.51 -20.10 -3.50
N PHE A 163 32.54 -19.99 -4.83
CA PHE A 163 33.18 -21.00 -5.68
C PHE A 163 34.51 -20.54 -6.27
N VAL A 164 34.58 -19.29 -6.74
CA VAL A 164 35.73 -18.82 -7.53
C VAL A 164 36.84 -18.31 -6.62
N VAL A 165 36.50 -17.45 -5.64
CA VAL A 165 37.49 -16.87 -4.73
C VAL A 165 38.28 -17.93 -3.93
N PRO A 166 37.67 -19.01 -3.40
CA PRO A 166 38.43 -20.04 -2.68
C PRO A 166 39.40 -20.83 -3.57
N GLN A 167 39.07 -21.02 -4.85
CA GLN A 167 40.00 -21.65 -5.79
C GLN A 167 41.26 -20.81 -5.98
N PHE A 168 41.12 -19.48 -6.07
CA PHE A 168 42.26 -18.58 -6.09
C PHE A 168 43.04 -18.61 -4.77
N GLN A 169 42.36 -18.61 -3.62
CA GLN A 169 43.05 -18.72 -2.33
C GLN A 169 43.92 -19.98 -2.23
N ASN A 170 43.40 -21.14 -2.65
CA ASN A 170 44.16 -22.39 -2.66
C ASN A 170 45.37 -22.32 -3.60
N LEU A 171 45.22 -21.66 -4.76
CA LEU A 171 46.31 -21.45 -5.70
C LEU A 171 47.44 -20.59 -5.07
N PHE A 172 47.09 -19.50 -4.38
CA PHE A 172 48.08 -18.61 -3.72
C PHE A 172 48.83 -19.28 -2.59
N GLN A 173 48.12 -20.05 -1.76
CA GLN A 173 48.74 -20.82 -0.67
C GLN A 173 49.75 -21.84 -1.22
N SER A 174 49.51 -22.41 -2.40
CA SER A 174 50.45 -23.34 -3.04
C SER A 174 51.76 -22.67 -3.51
N PHE A 175 51.74 -21.36 -3.77
CA PHE A 175 52.93 -20.56 -4.11
C PHE A 175 53.63 -19.94 -2.89
N GLY A 176 53.14 -20.20 -1.67
CA GLY A 176 53.69 -19.62 -0.44
C GLY A 176 53.51 -18.10 -0.32
N ALA A 177 52.56 -17.52 -1.06
CA ALA A 177 52.31 -16.09 -1.10
C ALA A 177 50.96 -15.76 -0.43
N ASP A 178 50.95 -14.72 0.41
CA ASP A 178 49.72 -14.22 1.01
C ASP A 178 48.82 -13.53 -0.04
N LEU A 179 47.50 -13.64 0.16
CA LEU A 179 46.55 -12.91 -0.67
C LEU A 179 46.73 -11.39 -0.51
N PRO A 180 46.55 -10.61 -1.59
CA PRO A 180 46.50 -9.16 -1.46
C PRO A 180 45.41 -8.70 -0.47
N ALA A 181 45.68 -7.63 0.29
CA ALA A 181 44.78 -7.11 1.32
C ALA A 181 43.34 -6.85 0.82
N PHE A 182 43.18 -6.38 -0.42
CA PHE A 182 41.86 -6.14 -1.02
C PHE A 182 41.10 -7.44 -1.30
N THR A 183 41.78 -8.47 -1.84
CA THR A 183 41.20 -9.79 -2.06
C THR A 183 40.87 -10.47 -0.73
N GLN A 184 41.73 -10.33 0.29
CA GLN A 184 41.48 -10.85 1.63
C GLN A 184 40.26 -10.16 2.29
N MET A 185 40.06 -8.86 2.08
CA MET A 185 38.87 -8.16 2.56
C MET A 185 37.59 -8.73 1.93
N ILE A 186 37.63 -9.05 0.64
CA ILE A 186 36.51 -9.65 -0.10
C ILE A 186 36.23 -11.08 0.40
N VAL A 187 37.27 -11.89 0.64
CA VAL A 187 37.15 -13.23 1.25
C VAL A 187 36.50 -13.13 2.64
N ASN A 188 36.98 -12.24 3.49
CA ASN A 188 36.44 -12.06 4.84
C ASN A 188 34.97 -11.61 4.81
N ALA A 189 34.61 -10.74 3.87
CA ALA A 189 33.22 -10.31 3.66
C ALA A 189 32.34 -11.48 3.18
N SER A 190 32.85 -12.33 2.29
CA SER A 190 32.20 -13.57 1.85
C SER A 190 31.92 -14.51 3.02
N ASP A 191 32.94 -14.82 3.82
CA ASP A 191 32.82 -15.73 4.95
C ASP A 191 31.83 -15.20 6.00
N PHE A 192 31.83 -13.89 6.24
CA PHE A 192 30.83 -13.24 7.08
C PHE A 192 29.43 -13.41 6.50
N MET A 193 29.25 -13.17 5.19
CA MET A 193 27.94 -13.27 4.52
C MET A 193 27.42 -14.71 4.54
N ILE A 194 28.26 -15.71 4.24
CA ILE A 194 27.89 -17.13 4.24
C ILE A 194 27.56 -17.61 5.65
N LYS A 195 28.29 -17.15 6.68
CA LYS A 195 28.07 -17.58 8.07
C LYS A 195 26.86 -16.91 8.72
N TRP A 196 26.58 -15.64 8.38
CA TRP A 196 25.58 -14.81 9.06
C TRP A 196 24.40 -14.37 8.18
N TRP A 197 24.20 -14.94 6.98
CA TRP A 197 23.10 -14.56 6.08
C TRP A 197 21.72 -14.57 6.76
N TRP A 198 21.46 -15.55 7.64
CA TRP A 198 20.22 -15.68 8.40
C TRP A 198 20.07 -14.57 9.45
N ALA A 199 21.17 -14.13 10.08
CA ALA A 199 21.18 -13.03 11.03
C ALA A 199 20.99 -11.69 10.33
N VAL A 200 21.57 -11.48 9.15
CA VAL A 200 21.34 -10.30 8.32
C VAL A 200 19.86 -10.22 7.92
N LEU A 201 19.26 -11.33 7.45
CA LEU A 201 17.82 -11.39 7.16
C LEU A 201 16.97 -11.13 8.40
N ALA A 202 17.33 -11.69 9.55
CA ALA A 202 16.63 -11.48 10.81
C ALA A 202 16.72 -10.01 11.28
N ILE A 203 17.87 -9.36 11.11
CA ILE A 203 18.06 -7.93 11.42
C ILE A 203 17.25 -7.07 10.48
N VAL A 204 17.24 -7.35 9.17
CA VAL A 204 16.44 -6.58 8.21
C VAL A 204 14.95 -6.74 8.49
N ALA A 205 14.48 -7.97 8.66
CA ALA A 205 13.07 -8.25 9.00
C ALA A 205 12.69 -7.64 10.36
N GLY A 206 13.56 -7.76 11.36
CA GLY A 206 13.38 -7.20 12.70
C GLY A 206 13.37 -5.68 12.70
N SER A 207 14.23 -5.03 11.90
CA SER A 207 14.25 -3.58 11.69
C SER A 207 12.94 -3.10 11.08
N ILE A 208 12.47 -3.76 10.01
CA ILE A 208 11.22 -3.42 9.33
C ILE A 208 10.04 -3.57 10.31
N PHE A 209 9.96 -4.71 11.00
CA PHE A 209 8.91 -4.97 11.97
C PHE A 209 8.97 -3.97 13.14
N GLY A 210 10.16 -3.69 13.66
CA GLY A 210 10.39 -2.73 14.73
C GLY A 210 9.95 -1.32 14.36
N VAL A 211 10.29 -0.85 13.15
CA VAL A 211 9.84 0.46 12.65
C VAL A 211 8.33 0.50 12.50
N ILE A 212 7.70 -0.55 11.97
CA ILE A 212 6.24 -0.63 11.83
C ILE A 212 5.57 -0.58 13.21
N GLU A 213 6.08 -1.34 14.18
CA GLU A 213 5.51 -1.42 15.52
C GLU A 213 5.73 -0.12 16.31
N LEU A 214 6.92 0.48 16.23
CA LEU A 214 7.22 1.78 16.82
C LEU A 214 6.35 2.89 16.24
N LYS A 215 6.10 2.88 14.92
CA LYS A 215 5.20 3.83 14.27
C LYS A 215 3.76 3.69 14.75
N LYS A 216 3.30 2.47 15.04
CA LYS A 216 1.95 2.22 15.57
C LYS A 216 1.81 2.62 17.03
N ARG A 217 2.85 2.40 17.84
CA ARG A 217 2.80 2.61 19.29
C ARG A 217 3.12 4.03 19.73
N SER A 218 3.96 4.75 18.99
CA SER A 218 4.44 6.08 19.38
C SER A 218 4.05 7.14 18.33
N PRO A 219 3.06 7.99 18.63
CA PRO A 219 2.71 9.14 17.81
C PRO A 219 3.92 10.07 17.58
N ALA A 220 4.72 10.33 18.63
CA ALA A 220 5.91 11.17 18.54
C ALA A 220 6.96 10.61 17.55
N PHE A 221 7.18 9.29 17.56
CA PHE A 221 8.06 8.63 16.59
C PHE A 221 7.49 8.69 15.17
N ALA A 222 6.18 8.49 15.02
CA ALA A 222 5.50 8.61 13.74
C ALA A 222 5.65 10.03 13.15
N HIS A 223 5.45 11.09 13.95
CA HIS A 223 5.63 12.48 13.53
C HIS A 223 7.09 12.81 13.20
N GLY A 224 8.05 12.34 14.01
CA GLY A 224 9.47 12.57 13.77
C GLY A 224 9.95 11.90 12.48
N MET A 225 9.56 10.64 12.26
CA MET A 225 9.85 9.89 11.04
C MET A 225 9.22 10.54 9.81
N GLU A 226 7.97 10.99 9.92
CA GLU A 226 7.27 11.66 8.83
C GLU A 226 7.92 12.99 8.46
N ARG A 227 8.33 13.80 9.46
CA ARG A 227 9.08 15.04 9.22
C ARG A 227 10.43 14.79 8.55
N MET A 228 11.09 13.68 8.86
CA MET A 228 12.34 13.28 8.21
C MET A 228 12.09 12.83 6.76
N LEU A 229 11.08 11.98 6.54
CA LEU A 229 10.68 11.52 5.20
C LEU A 229 10.26 12.67 4.28
N LEU A 230 9.57 13.68 4.82
CA LEU A 230 9.17 14.88 4.08
C LEU A 230 10.35 15.75 3.63
N ARG A 231 11.54 15.57 4.23
CA ARG A 231 12.77 16.28 3.81
C ARG A 231 13.56 15.53 2.74
N LEU A 232 13.23 14.27 2.47
CA LEU A 232 13.92 13.51 1.43
C LEU A 232 13.52 14.05 0.05
N PRO A 233 14.49 14.26 -0.86
CA PRO A 233 14.19 14.64 -2.23
C PRO A 233 13.32 13.56 -2.88
N VAL A 234 12.39 13.97 -3.73
CA VAL A 234 11.40 13.12 -4.42
C VAL A 234 10.34 12.49 -3.48
N ILE A 235 10.72 11.77 -2.43
CA ILE A 235 9.77 11.15 -1.49
C ILE A 235 8.94 12.20 -0.75
N GLY A 236 9.58 13.27 -0.27
CA GLY A 236 8.88 14.37 0.40
C GLY A 236 7.87 15.06 -0.52
N GLN A 237 8.25 15.26 -1.79
CA GLN A 237 7.36 15.84 -2.80
C GLN A 237 6.15 14.94 -3.07
N ILE A 238 6.36 13.62 -3.21
CA ILE A 238 5.28 12.64 -3.39
C ILE A 238 4.32 12.70 -2.19
N MET A 239 4.85 12.71 -0.97
CA MET A 239 4.05 12.76 0.25
C MET A 239 3.24 14.06 0.36
N HIS A 240 3.86 15.21 0.08
CA HIS A 240 3.22 16.53 0.08
C HIS A 240 2.10 16.60 -0.97
N ASN A 241 2.41 16.27 -2.23
CA ASN A 241 1.45 16.28 -3.32
C ASN A 241 0.31 15.27 -3.08
N SER A 242 0.61 14.09 -2.55
CA SER A 242 -0.40 13.07 -2.22
C SER A 242 -1.32 13.50 -1.08
N ALA A 243 -0.81 14.22 -0.08
CA ALA A 243 -1.62 14.75 1.01
C ALA A 243 -2.57 15.84 0.52
N ILE A 244 -2.10 16.76 -0.33
CA ILE A 244 -2.93 17.81 -0.94
C ILE A 244 -3.97 17.20 -1.88
N ALA A 245 -3.57 16.25 -2.73
CA ALA A 245 -4.50 15.55 -3.63
C ALA A 245 -5.64 14.88 -2.87
N ARG A 246 -5.31 14.13 -1.81
CA ARG A 246 -6.31 13.48 -0.95
C ARG A 246 -7.19 14.49 -0.22
N PHE A 247 -6.60 15.54 0.35
CA PHE A 247 -7.34 16.63 0.96
C PHE A 247 -8.37 17.23 -0.01
N ALA A 248 -7.91 17.66 -1.19
CA ALA A 248 -8.75 18.35 -2.16
C ALA A 248 -9.82 17.41 -2.74
N ARG A 249 -9.45 16.17 -3.09
CA ARG A 249 -10.39 15.17 -3.60
C ARG A 249 -11.44 14.86 -2.56
N THR A 250 -11.05 14.51 -1.34
CA THR A 250 -11.99 14.13 -0.31
C THR A 250 -12.91 15.29 0.06
N LEU A 251 -12.37 16.51 0.20
CA LEU A 251 -13.18 17.68 0.53
C LEU A 251 -14.18 18.00 -0.60
N ALA A 252 -13.74 17.98 -1.86
CA ALA A 252 -14.61 18.25 -3.00
C ALA A 252 -15.80 17.28 -3.06
N VAL A 253 -15.52 16.01 -2.85
CA VAL A 253 -16.51 14.93 -2.95
C VAL A 253 -17.52 15.00 -1.82
N THR A 254 -17.02 15.21 -0.61
CA THR A 254 -17.85 15.31 0.60
C THR A 254 -18.73 16.55 0.52
N PHE A 255 -18.18 17.67 0.06
CA PHE A 255 -18.92 18.92 -0.15
C PHE A 255 -19.94 18.80 -1.28
N ARG A 256 -19.60 18.17 -2.41
CA ARG A 256 -20.52 17.91 -3.53
C ARG A 256 -21.68 16.98 -3.13
N ALA A 257 -21.45 16.08 -2.17
CA ALA A 257 -22.49 15.23 -1.59
C ALA A 257 -23.43 15.97 -0.63
N GLY A 258 -23.25 17.29 -0.45
CA GLY A 258 -24.11 18.12 0.40
C GLY A 258 -23.75 18.10 1.88
N VAL A 259 -22.60 17.53 2.26
CA VAL A 259 -22.14 17.53 3.65
C VAL A 259 -21.70 18.93 4.06
N PRO A 260 -22.13 19.45 5.22
CA PRO A 260 -21.68 20.73 5.73
C PRO A 260 -20.15 20.83 5.81
N LEU A 261 -19.58 21.98 5.44
CA LEU A 261 -18.14 22.16 5.30
C LEU A 261 -17.34 21.76 6.56
N VAL A 262 -17.84 22.13 7.75
CA VAL A 262 -17.18 21.81 9.04
C VAL A 262 -17.13 20.30 9.29
N GLU A 263 -18.19 19.57 8.95
CA GLU A 263 -18.26 18.11 9.08
C GLU A 263 -17.40 17.42 8.00
N ALA A 264 -17.39 17.97 6.79
CA ALA A 264 -16.53 17.52 5.71
C ALA A 264 -15.05 17.65 6.10
N LEU A 265 -14.63 18.78 6.70
CA LEU A 265 -13.25 18.99 7.15
C LEU A 265 -12.81 17.99 8.23
N ASP A 266 -13.71 17.59 9.13
CA ASP A 266 -13.41 16.58 10.15
C ASP A 266 -13.08 15.22 9.51
N THR A 267 -13.88 14.83 8.53
CA THR A 267 -13.69 13.59 7.76
C THR A 267 -12.42 13.66 6.91
N VAL A 268 -12.14 14.82 6.31
CA VAL A 268 -10.95 15.04 5.48
C VAL A 268 -9.66 14.98 6.29
N ALA A 269 -9.66 15.43 7.54
CA ALA A 269 -8.47 15.40 8.39
C ALA A 269 -7.86 13.98 8.51
N GLY A 270 -8.71 12.95 8.64
CA GLY A 270 -8.29 11.54 8.65
C GLY A 270 -7.90 10.99 7.27
N ALA A 271 -8.41 11.59 6.19
CA ALA A 271 -8.22 11.13 4.82
C ALA A 271 -6.91 11.61 4.17
N THR A 272 -6.32 12.70 4.66
CA THR A 272 -5.08 13.30 4.09
C THR A 272 -3.89 12.32 4.06
N GLY A 273 -3.88 11.32 4.95
CA GLY A 273 -2.83 10.31 5.04
C GLY A 273 -1.46 10.85 5.46
N SER A 274 -1.43 12.08 5.98
CA SER A 274 -0.27 12.71 6.59
C SER A 274 -0.70 13.34 7.91
N VAL A 275 0.04 13.14 9.00
CA VAL A 275 -0.39 13.70 10.27
C VAL A 275 -0.26 15.22 10.27
N ILE A 276 0.79 15.76 9.63
CA ILE A 276 1.00 17.21 9.52
C ILE A 276 -0.20 17.88 8.81
N TYR A 277 -0.66 17.28 7.71
CA TYR A 277 -1.84 17.78 7.02
C TYR A 277 -3.13 17.54 7.80
N GLY A 278 -3.28 16.39 8.46
CA GLY A 278 -4.44 16.12 9.31
C GLY A 278 -4.60 17.13 10.44
N GLU A 279 -3.51 17.49 11.11
CA GLU A 279 -3.51 18.55 12.14
C GLU A 279 -3.80 19.93 11.55
N ALA A 280 -3.23 20.26 10.39
CA ALA A 280 -3.54 21.50 9.71
C ALA A 280 -5.02 21.60 9.33
N VAL A 281 -5.63 20.52 8.82
CA VAL A 281 -7.05 20.48 8.48
C VAL A 281 -7.93 20.63 9.72
N LYS A 282 -7.53 20.06 10.87
CA LYS A 282 -8.24 20.26 12.15
C LYS A 282 -8.22 21.73 12.59
N ARG A 283 -7.08 22.41 12.46
CA ARG A 283 -7.01 23.87 12.72
C ARG A 283 -7.89 24.65 11.75
N VAL A 284 -7.86 24.31 10.46
CA VAL A 284 -8.75 24.92 9.46
C VAL A 284 -10.22 24.74 9.84
N LYS A 285 -10.61 23.54 10.30
CA LYS A 285 -11.97 23.27 10.80
C LYS A 285 -12.33 24.17 11.97
N GLU A 286 -11.45 24.34 12.94
CA GLU A 286 -11.68 25.21 14.10
C GLU A 286 -11.94 26.65 13.65
N ASP A 287 -11.10 27.20 12.78
CA ASP A 287 -11.23 28.58 12.28
C ASP A 287 -12.52 28.79 11.47
N VAL A 288 -12.85 27.85 10.59
CA VAL A 288 -14.09 27.87 9.77
C VAL A 288 -15.33 27.72 10.64
N SER A 289 -15.26 26.94 11.72
CA SER A 289 -16.38 26.77 12.66
C SER A 289 -16.72 28.07 13.41
N VAL A 290 -15.73 28.95 13.59
CA VAL A 290 -15.89 30.28 14.19
C VAL A 290 -16.27 31.34 13.14
N GLY A 291 -16.36 30.96 11.87
CA GLY A 291 -16.84 31.82 10.78
C GLY A 291 -15.76 32.46 9.92
N HIS A 292 -14.49 32.05 10.05
CA HIS A 292 -13.45 32.49 9.12
C HIS A 292 -13.63 31.84 7.75
N GLN A 293 -13.23 32.56 6.70
CA GLN A 293 -13.18 32.00 5.35
C GLN A 293 -12.19 30.84 5.27
N LEU A 294 -12.54 29.82 4.48
CA LEU A 294 -11.74 28.60 4.30
C LEU A 294 -10.35 28.94 3.76
N ASN A 295 -10.28 29.85 2.78
CA ASN A 295 -8.99 30.25 2.20
C ASN A 295 -8.05 30.91 3.22
N LEU A 296 -8.60 31.70 4.15
CA LEU A 296 -7.82 32.41 5.17
C LEU A 296 -7.29 31.44 6.20
N ALA A 297 -8.15 30.53 6.67
CA ALA A 297 -7.78 29.45 7.58
C ALA A 297 -6.67 28.57 6.98
N MET A 298 -6.79 28.19 5.70
CA MET A 298 -5.75 27.43 5.01
C MET A 298 -4.42 28.19 4.93
N ARG A 299 -4.45 29.50 4.65
CA ARG A 299 -3.25 30.34 4.59
C ARG A 299 -2.52 30.41 5.93
N GLN A 300 -3.25 30.49 7.04
CA GLN A 300 -2.68 30.60 8.40
C GLN A 300 -1.91 29.33 8.81
N THR A 301 -2.31 28.16 8.32
CA THR A 301 -1.60 26.90 8.64
C THR A 301 -0.22 26.79 7.98
N GLY A 302 0.02 27.51 6.88
CA GLY A 302 1.31 27.55 6.18
C GLY A 302 1.73 26.25 5.46
N VAL A 303 0.89 25.20 5.45
CA VAL A 303 1.20 23.92 4.79
C VAL A 303 0.65 23.81 3.38
N PHE A 304 -0.34 24.64 3.03
CA PHE A 304 -0.98 24.63 1.73
C PHE A 304 -0.25 25.58 0.76
N PRO A 305 0.10 25.12 -0.45
CA PRO A 305 0.68 25.98 -1.49
C PRO A 305 -0.27 27.11 -1.90
N ASN A 306 0.30 28.23 -2.35
CA ASN A 306 -0.47 29.42 -2.73
C ASN A 306 -1.54 29.12 -3.80
N MET A 307 -1.24 28.25 -4.76
CA MET A 307 -2.20 27.84 -5.79
C MET A 307 -3.46 27.20 -5.18
N VAL A 308 -3.29 26.32 -4.18
CA VAL A 308 -4.42 25.67 -3.49
C VAL A 308 -5.27 26.72 -2.79
N VAL A 309 -4.63 27.60 -2.00
CA VAL A 309 -5.31 28.67 -1.26
C VAL A 309 -6.10 29.59 -2.20
N GLN A 310 -5.50 29.95 -3.35
CA GLN A 310 -6.14 30.82 -4.34
C GLN A 310 -7.32 30.14 -5.05
N MET A 311 -7.17 28.90 -5.49
CA MET A 311 -8.27 28.17 -6.13
C MET A 311 -9.42 27.91 -5.15
N THR A 312 -9.12 27.66 -3.88
CA THR A 312 -10.13 27.60 -2.82
C THR A 312 -10.83 28.95 -2.63
N ALA A 313 -10.11 30.07 -2.60
CA ALA A 313 -10.71 31.40 -2.49
C ALA A 313 -11.67 31.68 -3.66
N ILE A 314 -11.26 31.38 -4.90
CA ILE A 314 -12.10 31.54 -6.10
C ILE A 314 -13.33 30.64 -6.01
N GLY A 315 -13.17 29.39 -5.57
CA GLY A 315 -14.28 28.45 -5.42
C GLY A 315 -15.27 28.85 -4.32
N GLU A 316 -14.77 29.42 -3.22
CA GLU A 316 -15.57 29.93 -2.11
C GLU A 316 -16.37 31.18 -2.53
N GLU A 317 -15.75 32.12 -3.26
CA GLU A 317 -16.39 33.35 -3.74
C GLU A 317 -17.41 33.09 -4.87
N SER A 318 -17.13 32.12 -5.76
CA SER A 318 -18.00 31.76 -6.88
C SER A 318 -19.05 30.69 -6.54
N GLY A 319 -19.02 30.12 -5.34
CA GLY A 319 -19.87 28.99 -4.94
C GLY A 319 -19.55 27.66 -5.63
N ALA A 320 -18.44 27.57 -6.38
CA ALA A 320 -17.99 26.40 -7.12
C ALA A 320 -16.78 25.71 -6.47
N LEU A 321 -16.81 25.61 -5.13
CA LEU A 321 -15.71 25.08 -4.32
C LEU A 321 -15.37 23.63 -4.68
N ASP A 322 -16.38 22.78 -4.88
CA ASP A 322 -16.22 21.38 -5.30
C ASP A 322 -15.45 21.27 -6.62
N THR A 323 -15.80 22.08 -7.62
CA THR A 323 -15.18 22.08 -8.95
C THR A 323 -13.72 22.53 -8.88
N MET A 324 -13.42 23.57 -8.09
CA MET A 324 -12.05 24.05 -7.92
C MET A 324 -11.18 23.04 -7.16
N LEU A 325 -11.72 22.43 -6.10
CA LEU A 325 -11.02 21.40 -5.35
C LEU A 325 -10.76 20.12 -6.18
N LEU A 326 -11.69 19.74 -7.08
CA LEU A 326 -11.47 18.62 -8.01
C LEU A 326 -10.29 18.91 -8.97
N LYS A 327 -10.20 20.13 -9.51
CA LYS A 327 -9.07 20.52 -10.36
C LYS A 327 -7.74 20.52 -9.61
N ILE A 328 -7.74 20.98 -8.36
CA ILE A 328 -6.57 20.89 -7.47
C ILE A 328 -6.16 19.42 -7.29
N ALA A 329 -7.13 18.54 -7.01
CA ALA A 329 -6.88 17.12 -6.82
C ALA A 329 -6.26 16.48 -8.06
N GLU A 330 -6.83 16.71 -9.25
CA GLU A 330 -6.33 16.18 -10.52
C GLU A 330 -4.90 16.66 -10.83
N PHE A 331 -4.63 17.95 -10.61
CA PHE A 331 -3.30 18.51 -10.78
C PHE A 331 -2.27 17.82 -9.87
N TYR A 332 -2.56 17.70 -8.57
CA TYR A 332 -1.62 17.09 -7.63
C TYR A 332 -1.53 15.56 -7.78
N GLU A 333 -2.59 14.88 -8.22
CA GLU A 333 -2.54 13.46 -8.61
C GLU A 333 -1.58 13.26 -9.80
N GLN A 334 -1.62 14.17 -10.78
CA GLN A 334 -0.67 14.15 -11.90
C GLN A 334 0.76 14.41 -11.43
N GLU A 335 0.97 15.37 -10.54
CA GLU A 335 2.30 15.63 -9.95
C GLU A 335 2.82 14.44 -9.12
N VAL A 336 1.95 13.71 -8.42
CA VAL A 336 2.33 12.45 -7.77
C VAL A 336 2.77 11.41 -8.80
N ASN A 337 2.03 11.26 -9.91
CA ASN A 337 2.42 10.33 -10.98
C ASN A 337 3.80 10.70 -11.56
N ASN A 338 4.00 11.98 -11.91
CA ASN A 338 5.27 12.49 -12.44
C ASN A 338 6.44 12.23 -11.48
N ALA A 339 6.23 12.47 -10.18
CA ALA A 339 7.26 12.25 -9.17
C ALA A 339 7.57 10.76 -8.94
N VAL A 340 6.58 9.87 -9.06
CA VAL A 340 6.78 8.41 -9.03
C VAL A 340 7.57 7.92 -10.24
N ASP A 341 7.30 8.48 -11.43
CA ASP A 341 8.05 8.16 -12.65
C ASP A 341 9.50 8.66 -12.56
N ALA A 342 9.72 9.86 -12.01
CA ALA A 342 11.05 10.40 -11.74
C ALA A 342 11.82 9.57 -10.68
N LEU A 343 11.14 9.08 -9.65
CA LEU A 343 11.76 8.17 -8.67
C LEU A 343 12.23 6.89 -9.37
N SER A 344 11.42 6.36 -10.29
CA SER A 344 11.73 5.14 -11.03
C SER A 344 12.94 5.33 -11.95
N SER A 345 13.06 6.48 -12.63
CA SER A 345 14.21 6.77 -13.50
C SER A 345 15.51 7.01 -12.71
N LEU A 346 15.45 7.61 -11.52
CA LEU A 346 16.62 7.80 -10.66
C LEU A 346 17.15 6.49 -10.06
N LEU A 347 16.30 5.47 -9.91
CA LEU A 347 16.75 4.16 -9.44
C LEU A 347 17.72 3.49 -10.42
N GLU A 348 17.58 3.73 -11.72
CA GLU A 348 18.41 3.06 -12.73
C GLU A 348 19.90 3.46 -12.64
N PRO A 349 20.30 4.75 -12.63
CA PRO A 349 21.68 5.15 -12.38
C PRO A 349 22.23 4.66 -11.04
N PHE A 350 21.40 4.68 -9.99
CA PHE A 350 21.81 4.21 -8.66
C PHE A 350 22.13 2.71 -8.66
N ILE A 351 21.28 1.91 -9.32
CA ILE A 351 21.52 0.47 -9.52
C ILE A 351 22.79 0.26 -10.35
N MET A 352 23.00 0.99 -11.44
CA MET A 352 24.21 0.88 -12.26
C MET A 352 25.48 1.17 -11.46
N VAL A 353 25.47 2.21 -10.60
CA VAL A 353 26.60 2.52 -9.72
C VAL A 353 26.85 1.39 -8.73
N ILE A 354 25.80 0.88 -8.07
CA ILE A 354 25.93 -0.24 -7.13
C ILE A 354 26.50 -1.48 -7.83
N ILE A 355 25.97 -1.86 -9.00
CA ILE A 355 26.46 -3.00 -9.77
C ILE A 355 27.89 -2.76 -10.21
N GLY A 356 28.22 -1.57 -10.70
CA GLY A 356 29.56 -1.21 -11.11
C GLY A 356 30.57 -1.35 -9.96
N VAL A 357 30.20 -0.92 -8.76
CA VAL A 357 31.04 -1.07 -7.56
C VAL A 357 31.17 -2.53 -7.14
N ILE A 358 30.07 -3.30 -7.12
CA ILE A 358 30.08 -4.71 -6.73
C ILE A 358 30.88 -5.54 -7.74
N VAL A 359 30.51 -5.50 -9.01
CA VAL A 359 31.13 -6.31 -10.08
C VAL A 359 32.54 -5.82 -10.36
N GLY A 360 32.77 -4.50 -10.44
CA GLY A 360 34.10 -3.93 -10.63
C GLY A 360 35.03 -4.25 -9.47
N GLY A 361 34.55 -4.15 -8.23
CA GLY A 361 35.29 -4.56 -7.04
C GLY A 361 35.65 -6.05 -7.07
N MET A 362 34.72 -6.91 -7.50
CA MET A 362 34.99 -8.34 -7.64
C MET A 362 36.03 -8.64 -8.72
N VAL A 363 35.91 -8.04 -9.91
CA VAL A 363 36.86 -8.21 -11.00
C VAL A 363 38.25 -7.78 -10.54
N ILE A 364 38.40 -6.58 -9.97
CA ILE A 364 39.68 -6.12 -9.44
C ILE A 364 40.21 -7.11 -8.38
N GLY A 365 39.36 -7.52 -7.44
CA GLY A 365 39.71 -8.48 -6.39
C GLY A 365 40.19 -9.83 -6.91
N MET A 366 39.67 -10.28 -8.05
CA MET A 366 40.06 -11.54 -8.70
C MET A 366 41.31 -11.42 -9.58
N TYR A 367 41.53 -10.28 -10.24
CA TYR A 367 42.68 -10.07 -11.13
C TYR A 367 43.94 -9.59 -10.39
N LEU A 368 43.78 -8.84 -9.29
CA LEU A 368 44.90 -8.33 -8.50
C LEU A 368 45.87 -9.44 -8.01
N PRO A 369 45.39 -10.62 -7.56
CA PRO A 369 46.25 -11.74 -7.26
C PRO A 369 47.05 -12.17 -8.51
N VAL A 370 46.40 -12.38 -9.66
CA VAL A 370 47.07 -12.81 -10.91
C VAL A 370 48.25 -11.90 -11.27
N PHE A 371 48.10 -10.59 -11.16
CA PHE A 371 49.18 -9.63 -11.40
C PHE A 371 50.33 -9.75 -10.38
N LYS A 372 50.04 -10.02 -9.11
CA LYS A 372 51.09 -10.24 -8.10
C LYS A 372 51.86 -11.53 -8.33
N LEU A 373 51.20 -12.63 -8.71
CA LEU A 373 51.90 -13.87 -9.07
C LEU A 373 52.80 -13.69 -10.30
N ALA A 374 52.32 -12.97 -11.32
CA ALA A 374 53.10 -12.65 -12.51
C ALA A 374 54.30 -11.72 -12.24
N ALA A 375 54.34 -11.03 -11.10
CA ALA A 375 55.47 -10.20 -10.69
C ALA A 375 56.48 -10.94 -9.79
N VAL A 376 56.10 -12.11 -9.26
CA VAL A 376 56.91 -12.95 -8.37
C VAL A 376 57.50 -14.17 -9.11
N MET A 377 56.80 -14.67 -10.15
CA MET A 377 57.36 -15.53 -11.20
C MET A 377 58.15 -14.70 -12.19
#